data_AF-A0A8D8DD69-F1
#
_entry.id   AF-A0A8D8DD69-F1
#
_cell.length_a   1.000
_cell.length_b   1.000
_cell.length_c   1.000
_cell.angle_alpha   90.00
_cell.angle_beta   90.00
_cell.angle_gamma   90.00
#
_symmetry.space_group_name_H-M   'P 1'
#
loop_
_entity.id
_entity.type
_entity.pdbx_description
1 polymer ?
#
loop_
_entity_poly.entity_id
_entity_poly.type
_entity_poly.pdbx_seq_one_letter_code
_entity_poly.pdbx_strand_id
1 'polypeptide(L)'
;DSDDDKSCGSSKRSYAFGMIHEMNRRMAHALLSQKGCAMQKGEVVGLLLPNIPEYVPAIYGSLMAGLTVTFANPLYTPEEICRQFENAGVRLVITLPVLLPVAQIYKSKAKKYRGTVSIGGQHNVQENIFGFQQLLMENHESELPVI
;
A
#
# COMPACT_ATOMS: atom_id res chain seq x y z
N ASP A 1 -5.08 17.52 32.27
CA ASP A 1 -4.32 16.28 32.08
C ASP A 1 -4.05 16.08 30.60
N SER A 2 -2.76 15.93 30.32
CA SER A 2 -2.06 15.97 29.03
C SER A 2 -2.81 15.45 27.82
N ASP A 3 -3.03 16.35 26.85
CA ASP A 3 -3.37 16.03 25.47
C ASP A 3 -2.28 15.12 24.87
N ASP A 4 -2.50 13.81 24.94
CA ASP A 4 -1.78 12.82 24.14
C ASP A 4 -2.10 13.11 22.67
N ASP A 5 -1.22 13.88 22.04
CA ASP A 5 -1.26 14.20 20.63
C ASP A 5 -1.27 12.90 19.84
N LYS A 6 -2.41 12.56 19.23
CA LYS A 6 -2.60 11.38 18.37
C LYS A 6 -1.90 11.61 17.01
N SER A 7 -0.63 11.99 17.08
CA SER A 7 0.23 12.30 15.96
C SER A 7 1.22 11.16 15.76
N CYS A 8 1.57 10.90 14.51
CA CYS A 8 2.63 9.95 14.18
C CYS A 8 3.96 10.42 14.78
N GLY A 9 4.58 9.64 15.66
CA GLY A 9 5.79 10.04 16.39
C GLY A 9 6.99 10.44 15.51
N SER A 10 7.04 10.00 14.24
CA SER A 10 8.10 10.36 13.30
C SER A 10 7.73 11.52 12.36
N SER A 11 6.45 11.71 12.01
CA SER A 11 6.01 12.75 11.06
C SER A 11 5.24 13.91 11.69
N LYS A 12 4.85 13.79 12.96
CA LYS A 12 3.95 14.71 13.69
C LYS A 12 2.60 14.98 13.00
N ARG A 13 2.20 14.11 12.07
CA ARG A 13 0.93 14.22 11.35
C ARG A 13 -0.19 13.54 12.13
N SER A 14 -1.34 14.19 12.17
CA SER A 14 -2.58 13.69 12.78
C SER A 14 -3.69 13.73 11.73
N TYR A 15 -4.44 12.65 11.59
CA TYR A 15 -5.53 12.56 10.61
C TYR A 15 -6.87 12.46 11.34
N ALA A 16 -7.83 13.29 10.95
CA ALA A 16 -9.21 13.15 11.42
C ALA A 16 -9.79 11.81 10.93
N PHE A 17 -10.66 11.19 11.74
CA PHE A 17 -11.27 9.90 11.39
C PHE A 17 -11.98 9.92 10.02
N GLY A 18 -12.70 11.00 9.70
CA GLY A 18 -13.38 11.16 8.41
C GLY A 18 -12.41 11.18 7.22
N MET A 19 -11.23 11.78 7.38
CA MET A 19 -10.18 11.80 6.36
C MET A 19 -9.64 10.39 6.09
N ILE A 20 -9.33 9.63 7.16
CA ILE A 20 -8.88 8.24 7.02
C ILE A 20 -9.94 7.38 6.36
N HIS A 21 -11.21 7.54 6.73
CA HIS A 21 -12.30 6.81 6.11
C HIS A 21 -12.39 7.09 4.59
N GLU A 22 -12.25 8.35 4.20
CA GLU A 22 -12.24 8.74 2.78
C GLU A 22 -11.02 8.17 2.05
N MET A 23 -9.83 8.23 2.66
CA MET A 23 -8.62 7.60 2.11
C MET A 23 -8.80 6.08 1.93
N ASN A 24 -9.43 5.39 2.89
CA ASN A 24 -9.71 3.96 2.78
C ASN A 24 -10.63 3.66 1.58
N ARG A 25 -11.70 4.45 1.41
CA ARG A 25 -12.63 4.30 0.27
C ARG A 25 -11.92 4.54 -1.06
N ARG A 26 -11.15 5.62 -1.17
CA ARG A 26 -10.39 5.95 -2.37
C ARG A 26 -9.38 4.87 -2.71
N MET A 27 -8.66 4.36 -1.72
CA MET A 27 -7.73 3.24 -1.88
C MET A 27 -8.46 1.99 -2.41
N ALA A 28 -9.61 1.64 -1.84
CA ALA A 28 -10.41 0.51 -2.29
C ALA A 28 -10.80 0.64 -3.77
N HIS A 29 -11.28 1.81 -4.19
CA HIS A 29 -11.63 2.09 -5.59
C HIS A 29 -10.41 2.00 -6.51
N ALA A 30 -9.27 2.60 -6.11
CA ALA A 30 -8.05 2.62 -6.92
C ALA A 30 -7.45 1.23 -7.12
N LEU A 31 -7.50 0.37 -6.09
CA LEU A 31 -7.02 -1.02 -6.17
C LEU A 31 -7.82 -1.85 -7.20
N LEU A 32 -9.12 -1.63 -7.30
CA LEU A 32 -10.01 -2.34 -8.22
C LEU A 32 -10.04 -1.73 -9.63
N SER A 33 -9.70 -0.43 -9.75
CA SER A 33 -9.68 0.31 -11.02
C SER A 33 -8.72 -0.32 -12.03
N GLN A 34 -9.15 -0.35 -13.31
CA GLN A 34 -8.30 -0.78 -14.43
C GLN A 34 -7.15 0.21 -14.72
N LYS A 35 -7.31 1.48 -14.33
CA LYS A 35 -6.24 2.49 -14.41
C LYS A 35 -5.26 2.37 -13.24
N GLY A 36 -5.72 1.82 -12.12
CA GLY A 36 -4.91 1.44 -10.98
C GLY A 36 -4.39 0.01 -11.10
N CYS A 37 -4.61 -0.81 -10.07
CA CYS A 37 -3.97 -2.12 -9.96
C CYS A 37 -4.77 -3.29 -10.57
N ALA A 38 -6.01 -3.04 -11.02
CA ALA A 38 -6.91 -4.05 -11.60
C ALA A 38 -7.04 -5.33 -10.75
N MET A 39 -7.06 -5.17 -9.42
CA MET A 39 -7.18 -6.28 -8.48
C MET A 39 -8.58 -6.91 -8.56
N GLN A 40 -8.65 -8.18 -8.22
CA GLN A 40 -9.92 -8.92 -8.13
C GLN A 40 -10.19 -9.35 -6.69
N LYS A 41 -11.47 -9.42 -6.32
CA LYS A 41 -11.91 -9.88 -4.99
C LYS A 41 -11.26 -11.22 -4.64
N GLY A 42 -10.73 -11.33 -3.43
CA GLY A 42 -10.02 -12.51 -2.93
C GLY A 42 -8.55 -12.60 -3.32
N GLU A 43 -8.04 -11.73 -4.19
CA GLU A 43 -6.60 -11.62 -4.43
C GLU A 43 -5.87 -11.07 -3.19
N VAL A 44 -4.59 -11.40 -3.05
CA VAL A 44 -3.81 -11.11 -1.84
C VAL A 44 -2.88 -9.91 -2.06
N VAL A 45 -2.92 -8.97 -1.11
CA VAL A 45 -2.04 -7.80 -1.01
C VAL A 45 -0.99 -8.05 0.07
N GLY A 46 0.28 -7.93 -0.27
CA GLY A 46 1.41 -7.99 0.65
C GLY A 46 1.80 -6.60 1.13
N LEU A 47 1.75 -6.35 2.43
CA LEU A 47 2.21 -5.10 3.03
C LEU A 47 3.65 -5.27 3.52
N LEU A 48 4.57 -4.56 2.86
CA LEU A 48 5.96 -4.46 3.25
C LEU A 48 6.24 -3.01 3.63
N LEU A 49 5.75 -2.61 4.80
CA LEU A 49 5.79 -1.23 5.29
C LEU A 49 6.31 -1.20 6.73
N PRO A 50 7.03 -0.15 7.15
CA PRO A 50 7.29 0.13 8.55
C PRO A 50 6.02 0.65 9.24
N ASN A 51 6.12 0.97 10.54
CA ASN A 51 5.02 1.53 11.31
C ASN A 51 4.78 3.02 10.94
N ILE A 52 4.04 3.26 9.84
CA ILE A 52 3.70 4.59 9.31
C ILE A 52 2.16 4.76 9.20
N PRO A 53 1.62 5.98 9.17
CA PRO A 53 0.16 6.19 9.13
C PRO A 53 -0.54 5.58 7.92
N GLU A 54 0.13 5.54 6.76
CA GLU A 54 -0.40 5.00 5.50
C GLU A 54 -0.69 3.50 5.57
N TYR A 55 -0.22 2.82 6.61
CA TYR A 55 -0.58 1.45 6.92
C TYR A 55 -2.10 1.27 7.09
N VAL A 56 -2.78 2.26 7.67
CA VAL A 56 -4.23 2.23 7.91
C VAL A 56 -5.01 2.18 6.59
N PRO A 57 -4.85 3.14 5.65
CA PRO A 57 -5.51 3.06 4.36
C PRO A 57 -5.06 1.90 3.49
N ALA A 58 -3.81 1.44 3.60
CA ALA A 58 -3.34 0.25 2.91
C ALA A 58 -4.10 -1.02 3.36
N ILE A 59 -4.29 -1.22 4.68
CA ILE A 59 -5.07 -2.35 5.20
C ILE A 59 -6.54 -2.16 4.88
N TYR A 60 -7.16 -1.10 5.40
CA TYR A 60 -8.61 -0.97 5.39
C TYR A 60 -9.14 -0.76 3.98
N GLY A 61 -8.41 -0.05 3.11
CA GLY A 61 -8.75 0.06 1.70
C GLY A 61 -8.70 -1.28 0.97
N SER A 62 -7.67 -2.10 1.23
CA SER A 62 -7.58 -3.46 0.66
C SER A 62 -8.74 -4.35 1.14
N LEU A 63 -9.05 -4.33 2.43
CA LEU A 63 -10.16 -5.09 3.01
C LEU A 63 -11.52 -4.63 2.46
N MET A 64 -11.73 -3.31 2.34
CA MET A 64 -12.95 -2.74 1.74
C MET A 64 -13.12 -3.13 0.26
N ALA A 65 -12.02 -3.27 -0.49
CA ALA A 65 -12.03 -3.80 -1.85
C ALA A 65 -12.31 -5.31 -1.93
N GLY A 66 -12.47 -6.00 -0.79
CA GLY A 66 -12.66 -7.44 -0.73
C GLY A 66 -11.40 -8.24 -1.02
N LEU A 67 -10.23 -7.65 -0.78
CA LEU A 67 -8.92 -8.29 -0.92
C LEU A 67 -8.48 -8.89 0.42
N THR A 68 -7.54 -9.83 0.36
CA THR A 68 -6.89 -10.39 1.55
C THR A 68 -5.57 -9.67 1.79
N VAL A 69 -5.24 -9.39 3.05
CA VAL A 69 -3.99 -8.71 3.41
C VAL A 69 -3.05 -9.68 4.12
N THR A 70 -1.78 -9.69 3.74
CA THR A 70 -0.70 -10.36 4.46
C THR A 70 0.42 -9.36 4.77
N PHE A 71 1.05 -9.52 5.93
CA PHE A 71 2.06 -8.59 6.43
C PHE A 71 3.43 -9.24 6.38
N ALA A 72 4.43 -8.55 5.84
CA ALA A 72 5.84 -8.94 5.95
C ALA A 72 6.60 -7.94 6.81
N ASN A 73 7.45 -8.45 7.68
CA ASN A 73 8.33 -7.61 8.48
C ASN A 73 9.47 -7.07 7.58
N PRO A 74 9.65 -5.74 7.46
CA PRO A 74 10.75 -5.16 6.69
C PRO A 74 12.15 -5.57 7.15
N LEU A 75 12.29 -6.08 8.37
CA LEU A 75 13.57 -6.54 8.94
C LEU A 75 13.96 -7.95 8.48
N TYR A 76 13.07 -8.67 7.80
CA TYR A 76 13.39 -10.00 7.27
C TYR A 76 14.26 -9.90 6.03
N THR A 77 14.97 -10.99 5.73
CA THR A 77 15.75 -11.06 4.50
C THR A 77 14.83 -11.04 3.27
N PRO A 78 15.29 -10.50 2.13
CA PRO A 78 14.51 -10.50 0.90
C PRO A 78 14.01 -11.89 0.49
N GLU A 79 14.81 -12.94 0.74
CA GLU A 79 14.48 -14.33 0.46
C GLU A 79 13.31 -14.84 1.32
N GLU A 80 13.32 -14.55 2.62
CA GLU A 80 12.24 -14.91 3.55
C GLU A 80 10.94 -14.20 3.18
N ILE A 81 11.02 -12.91 2.85
CA ILE A 81 9.86 -12.11 2.41
C ILE A 81 9.29 -12.70 1.11
N CYS A 82 10.14 -12.99 0.12
CA CYS A 82 9.69 -13.60 -1.13
C CYS A 82 9.01 -14.95 -0.90
N ARG A 83 9.57 -15.81 -0.04
CA ARG A 83 9.00 -17.11 0.29
C ARG A 83 7.64 -16.96 0.99
N GLN A 84 7.52 -16.00 1.91
CA GLN A 84 6.26 -15.71 2.57
C GLN A 84 5.20 -15.23 1.56
N PHE A 85 5.58 -14.31 0.67
CA PHE A 85 4.67 -13.79 -0.35
C PHE A 85 4.27 -14.83 -1.39
N GLU A 86 5.17 -15.74 -1.75
CA GLU A 86 4.86 -16.89 -2.62
C GLU A 86 3.85 -17.82 -1.95
N ASN A 87 4.09 -18.22 -0.70
CA ASN A 87 3.17 -19.08 0.06
C ASN A 87 1.79 -18.45 0.25
N ALA A 88 1.75 -17.13 0.43
CA ALA A 88 0.50 -16.38 0.58
C ALA A 88 -0.18 -16.05 -0.77
N GLY A 89 0.46 -16.31 -1.92
CA GLY A 89 -0.09 -16.00 -3.23
C GLY A 89 -0.26 -14.50 -3.48
N VAL A 90 0.67 -13.67 -2.99
CA VAL A 90 0.62 -12.21 -3.13
C VAL A 90 0.60 -11.79 -4.60
N ARG A 91 -0.31 -10.88 -4.94
CA ARG A 91 -0.46 -10.35 -6.30
C ARG A 91 -0.12 -8.88 -6.40
N LEU A 92 -0.15 -8.15 -5.29
CA LEU A 92 0.22 -6.73 -5.23
C LEU A 92 1.02 -6.50 -3.95
N VAL A 93 2.15 -5.78 -4.03
CA VAL A 93 2.90 -5.37 -2.83
C VAL A 93 2.70 -3.88 -2.61
N ILE A 94 2.44 -3.46 -1.37
CA ILE A 94 2.47 -2.04 -0.98
C ILE A 94 3.71 -1.82 -0.13
N THR A 95 4.58 -0.89 -0.52
CA THR A 95 5.87 -0.68 0.11
C THR A 95 6.38 0.76 -0.02
N LEU A 96 7.56 1.04 0.54
CA LEU A 96 8.29 2.30 0.41
C LEU A 96 9.37 2.21 -0.68
N PRO A 97 9.82 3.33 -1.26
CA PRO A 97 10.92 3.36 -2.24
C PRO A 97 12.17 2.62 -1.80
N VAL A 98 12.54 2.73 -0.51
CA VAL A 98 13.73 2.07 0.04
C VAL A 98 13.61 0.53 0.06
N LEU A 99 12.39 0.00 0.10
CA LEU A 99 12.10 -1.44 0.11
C LEU A 99 11.61 -1.96 -1.26
N LEU A 100 11.49 -1.08 -2.25
CA LEU A 100 11.09 -1.41 -3.61
C LEU A 100 11.96 -2.50 -4.26
N PRO A 101 13.29 -2.58 -4.04
CA PRO A 101 14.11 -3.66 -4.58
C PRO A 101 13.62 -5.06 -4.18
N VAL A 102 13.12 -5.22 -2.95
CA VAL A 102 12.58 -6.50 -2.46
C VAL A 102 11.31 -6.89 -3.25
N ALA A 103 10.43 -5.92 -3.51
CA ALA A 103 9.24 -6.14 -4.33
C ALA A 103 9.60 -6.48 -5.79
N GLN A 104 10.67 -5.91 -6.34
CA GLN A 104 11.16 -6.26 -7.68
C GLN A 104 11.75 -7.67 -7.75
N ILE A 105 12.47 -8.11 -6.71
CA ILE A 105 12.93 -9.51 -6.61
C ILE A 105 11.72 -10.44 -6.62
N TYR A 106 10.68 -10.15 -5.83
CA TYR A 106 9.46 -10.95 -5.82
C TYR A 106 8.73 -10.94 -7.18
N LYS A 107 8.65 -9.80 -7.87
CA LYS A 107 8.07 -9.68 -9.21
C LYS A 107 8.67 -10.68 -10.20
N SER A 108 9.98 -10.92 -10.15
CA SER A 108 10.64 -11.91 -11.02
C SER A 108 10.26 -13.37 -10.73
N LYS A 109 9.77 -13.66 -9.52
CA LYS A 109 9.35 -15.00 -9.08
C LYS A 109 7.85 -15.24 -9.24
N ALA A 110 7.04 -14.19 -9.11
CA ALA A 110 5.59 -14.29 -9.04
C ALA A 110 4.92 -14.44 -10.42
N LYS A 111 4.13 -15.51 -10.61
CA LYS A 111 3.46 -15.84 -11.89
C LYS A 111 2.30 -14.91 -12.27
N LYS A 112 1.62 -14.30 -11.29
CA LYS A 112 0.38 -13.49 -11.50
C LYS A 112 0.46 -12.13 -10.81
N TYR A 113 1.66 -11.54 -10.81
CA TYR A 113 1.92 -10.26 -10.17
C TYR A 113 1.25 -9.10 -10.92
N ARG A 114 0.46 -8.31 -10.20
CA ARG A 114 -0.26 -7.12 -10.69
C ARG A 114 0.61 -5.87 -10.63
N GLY A 115 1.51 -5.79 -9.66
CA GLY A 115 2.41 -4.65 -9.53
C GLY A 115 2.79 -4.33 -8.09
N THR A 116 3.31 -3.13 -7.89
CA THR A 116 3.74 -2.61 -6.60
C THR A 116 3.16 -1.22 -6.39
N VAL A 117 2.58 -0.94 -5.22
CA VAL A 117 2.23 0.42 -4.79
C VAL A 117 3.36 0.98 -3.95
N SER A 118 3.88 2.16 -4.32
CA SER A 118 4.98 2.82 -3.64
C SER A 118 4.49 4.06 -2.90
N ILE A 119 4.74 4.13 -1.58
CA ILE A 119 4.36 5.25 -0.72
C ILE A 119 5.49 6.28 -0.70
N GLY A 120 5.24 7.49 -1.20
CA GLY A 120 6.27 8.53 -1.36
C GLY A 120 7.24 8.29 -2.52
N GLY A 121 6.95 7.32 -3.40
CA GLY A 121 7.75 7.01 -4.58
C GLY A 121 7.17 7.50 -5.90
N GLN A 122 7.95 7.35 -6.96
CA GLN A 122 7.52 7.68 -8.32
C GLN A 122 6.48 6.69 -8.85
N HIS A 123 5.55 7.20 -9.66
CA HIS A 123 4.60 6.41 -10.42
C HIS A 123 5.22 6.01 -11.76
N ASN A 124 5.33 4.72 -12.02
CA ASN A 124 5.84 4.17 -13.27
C ASN A 124 4.93 3.04 -13.76
N VAL A 125 4.03 3.38 -14.67
CA VAL A 125 3.05 2.44 -15.25
C VAL A 125 3.74 1.34 -16.06
N GLN A 126 4.87 1.62 -16.71
CA GLN A 126 5.57 0.64 -17.54
C GLN A 126 6.13 -0.51 -16.69
N GLU A 127 6.51 -0.23 -15.44
CA GLU A 127 7.00 -1.23 -14.51
C GLU A 127 5.92 -1.81 -13.57
N ASN A 128 4.66 -1.41 -13.75
CA ASN A 128 3.54 -1.66 -12.82
C ASN A 128 3.84 -1.14 -11.40
N ILE A 129 4.42 0.05 -11.29
CA ILE A 129 4.66 0.75 -10.03
C ILE A 129 3.67 1.91 -9.90
N PHE A 130 2.80 1.83 -8.91
CA PHE A 130 1.73 2.79 -8.68
C PHE A 130 2.08 3.72 -7.51
N GLY A 131 2.01 5.03 -7.71
CA GLY A 131 2.25 5.98 -6.61
C GLY A 131 1.05 6.02 -5.68
N PHE A 132 1.27 5.88 -4.38
CA PHE A 132 0.18 5.84 -3.39
C PHE A 132 -0.69 7.09 -3.41
N GLN A 133 -0.09 8.29 -3.43
CA GLN A 133 -0.84 9.55 -3.51
C GLN A 133 -1.63 9.66 -4.80
N GLN A 134 -1.05 9.26 -5.93
CA GLN A 134 -1.72 9.34 -7.23
C GLN A 134 -2.92 8.39 -7.32
N LEU A 135 -2.81 7.18 -6.76
CA LEU A 135 -3.95 6.27 -6.62
C LEU A 135 -5.06 6.86 -5.75
N LEU A 136 -4.71 7.55 -4.66
CA LEU A 136 -5.70 8.22 -3.81
C LEU A 136 -6.32 9.47 -4.47
N MET A 137 -5.61 10.12 -5.40
CA MET A 137 -6.04 11.35 -6.06
C MET A 137 -6.72 11.13 -7.42
N GLU A 138 -6.79 9.89 -7.91
CA GLU A 138 -7.18 9.53 -9.29
C GLU A 138 -8.56 10.04 -9.75
N ASN A 139 -9.41 10.59 -8.85
CA ASN A 139 -10.73 11.13 -9.18
C ASN A 139 -11.09 12.51 -8.55
N HIS A 140 -10.19 13.16 -7.79
CA HIS A 140 -10.48 14.49 -7.21
C HIS A 140 -9.20 15.28 -6.87
N GLU A 141 -9.11 16.53 -7.34
CA GLU A 141 -8.24 17.56 -6.76
C GLU A 141 -8.81 17.97 -5.40
N SER A 142 -8.37 17.36 -4.29
CA SER A 142 -8.67 17.89 -2.96
C SER A 142 -7.73 17.36 -1.87
N GLU A 143 -7.13 18.31 -1.13
CA GLU A 143 -6.67 18.29 0.28
C GLU A 143 -6.28 16.94 0.88
N LEU A 144 -5.28 16.26 0.32
CA LEU A 144 -4.48 15.33 1.12
C LEU A 144 -3.25 16.09 1.62
N PRO A 145 -2.86 15.97 2.90
CA PRO A 145 -1.64 16.59 3.38
C PRO A 145 -0.45 16.04 2.58
N VAL A 146 0.45 16.96 2.20
CA VAL A 146 1.69 16.60 1.51
C VAL A 146 2.49 15.68 2.43
N ILE A 147 2.77 14.46 1.94
CA ILE A 147 3.58 13.44 2.63
C ILE A 147 5.07 13.81 2.54
#